data_AF-A0A2T1LVT6-F1
#
_entry.id   AF-A0A2T1LVT6-F1
#
_cell.length_a   1.000
_cell.length_b   1.000
_cell.length_c   1.000
_cell.angle_alpha   90.00
_cell.angle_beta   90.00
_cell.angle_gamma   90.00
#
_symmetry.space_group_name_H-M   'P 1'
#
loop_
_entity.id
_entity.type
_entity.pdbx_description
1 polymer ?
#
loop_
_entity_poly.entity_id
_entity_poly.type
_entity_poly.pdbx_seq_one_letter_code
_entity_poly.pdbx_strand_id
1 'polypeptide(L)'
;MSSHSAFPAIKYPLEIDPPRLTPREFCRKMYGLSGLPEIEILRTEMEPGYRKRCIGLLSKTLGVKRQSVLNWGAGLEFQKMPLTYQRFLGMCWERYELLSEVKRLRRFTA
;
A
#
# COMPACT_ATOMS: atom_id res chain seq x y z
N MET A 1 37.76 -27.51 -8.24
CA MET A 1 36.72 -27.16 -9.23
C MET A 1 35.39 -27.49 -8.55
N SER A 2 34.49 -26.58 -8.20
CA SER A 2 34.19 -25.28 -8.76
C SER A 2 33.86 -24.25 -7.67
N SER A 3 34.02 -23.01 -8.07
CA SER A 3 34.03 -21.77 -7.32
C SER A 3 32.66 -21.11 -7.19
N HIS A 4 32.52 -20.34 -6.10
CA HIS A 4 31.66 -19.17 -5.88
C HIS A 4 30.12 -19.33 -5.95
N SER A 5 29.46 -19.01 -4.83
CA SER A 5 28.99 -17.63 -4.67
C SER A 5 29.16 -17.18 -3.22
N ALA A 6 30.11 -16.26 -3.01
CA ALA A 6 30.11 -15.43 -1.81
C ALA A 6 29.06 -14.36 -2.08
N PHE A 7 27.83 -14.55 -1.60
CA PHE A 7 26.95 -13.41 -1.43
C PHE A 7 27.64 -12.49 -0.42
N PRO A 8 27.98 -11.23 -0.78
CA PRO A 8 28.53 -10.32 0.20
C PRO A 8 27.48 -10.17 1.31
N ALA A 9 27.89 -10.52 2.53
CA ALA A 9 27.09 -10.31 3.73
C ALA A 9 26.56 -8.87 3.69
N ILE A 10 25.24 -8.74 3.66
CA ILE A 10 24.54 -7.47 3.51
C ILE A 10 25.06 -6.54 4.62
N LYS A 11 25.82 -5.50 4.23
CA LYS A 11 26.56 -4.60 5.14
C LYS A 11 25.67 -3.72 6.02
N TYR A 12 24.36 -3.78 5.80
CA TYR A 12 23.36 -3.08 6.59
C TYR A 12 22.26 -4.10 6.87
N PRO A 13 22.07 -4.57 8.11
CA PRO A 13 20.81 -5.22 8.42
C PRO A 13 19.73 -4.20 8.12
N LEU A 14 18.90 -4.48 7.11
CA LEU A 14 17.66 -3.75 6.89
C LEU A 14 16.74 -4.14 8.06
N GLU A 15 16.98 -3.55 9.23
CA GLU A 15 16.10 -3.60 10.41
C GLU A 15 14.85 -2.73 10.17
N ILE A 16 14.29 -2.81 8.97
CA ILE A 16 13.04 -2.15 8.61
C ILE A 16 12.07 -3.29 8.36
N ASP A 17 11.30 -3.70 9.37
CA ASP A 17 10.08 -4.48 9.13
C ASP A 17 9.06 -3.49 8.60
N PRO A 18 8.78 -3.48 7.28
CA PRO A 18 7.88 -2.50 6.71
C PRO A 18 6.50 -2.64 7.37
N PRO A 19 5.82 -1.52 7.67
CA PRO A 19 4.56 -1.53 8.39
C PRO A 19 3.55 -2.37 7.63
N ARG A 20 2.81 -3.23 8.32
CA ARG A 20 1.71 -3.93 7.67
C ARG A 20 0.54 -2.96 7.54
N LEU A 21 -0.01 -2.85 6.34
CA LEU A 21 -1.24 -2.10 6.12
C LEU A 21 -2.36 -3.03 5.72
N THR A 22 -3.51 -2.88 6.37
CA THR A 22 -4.75 -3.47 5.87
C THR A 22 -5.14 -2.82 4.54
N PRO A 23 -5.96 -3.50 3.71
CA PRO A 23 -6.47 -2.94 2.47
C PRO A 23 -7.20 -1.61 2.66
N ARG A 24 -8.01 -1.50 3.73
CA ARG A 24 -8.77 -0.29 4.05
C ARG A 24 -7.85 0.86 4.43
N GLU A 25 -6.90 0.64 5.33
CA GLU A 25 -5.91 1.64 5.72
C GLU A 25 -5.10 2.12 4.52
N PHE A 26 -4.65 1.20 3.66
CA PHE A 26 -3.93 1.55 2.45
C PHE A 26 -4.78 2.44 1.52
N CYS A 27 -6.05 2.09 1.30
CA CYS A 27 -6.94 2.92 0.50
C CYS A 27 -7.20 4.29 1.13
N ARG A 28 -7.44 4.36 2.45
CA ARG A 28 -7.56 5.63 3.19
C ARG A 28 -6.32 6.50 3.00
N LYS A 29 -5.12 5.94 3.17
CA LYS A 29 -3.84 6.64 2.98
C LYS A 29 -3.66 7.16 1.55
N MET A 30 -3.85 6.29 0.55
CA MET A 30 -3.66 6.64 -0.85
C MET A 30 -4.69 7.64 -1.39
N TYR A 31 -5.88 7.70 -0.78
CA TYR A 31 -6.90 8.71 -1.09
C TYR A 31 -6.83 9.96 -0.21
N GLY A 32 -5.80 10.09 0.63
CA GLY A 32 -5.60 11.27 1.47
C GLY A 32 -6.62 11.42 2.61
N LEU A 33 -7.27 10.33 3.02
CA LEU A 33 -8.30 10.35 4.06
C LEU A 33 -7.73 10.24 5.48
N SER A 34 -6.47 9.79 5.64
CA SER A 34 -5.88 9.49 6.96
C SER A 34 -5.73 10.68 7.90
N GLY A 35 -5.82 11.92 7.41
CA GLY A 35 -5.78 13.14 8.22
C GLY A 35 -7.16 13.74 8.50
N LEU A 36 -8.24 13.12 8.02
CA LEU A 36 -9.60 13.62 8.18
C LEU A 36 -10.23 13.09 9.47
N PRO A 37 -11.23 13.78 10.04
CA PRO A 37 -12.07 13.25 11.10
C PRO A 37 -12.74 11.93 10.68
N GLU A 38 -12.85 10.95 11.59
CA GLU A 38 -13.40 9.62 11.26
C GLU A 38 -14.80 9.70 10.64
N ILE A 39 -15.64 10.67 11.04
CA ILE A 39 -16.96 10.87 10.44
C ILE A 39 -16.89 11.22 8.95
N GLU A 40 -15.90 12.01 8.53
CA GLU A 40 -15.70 12.36 7.13
C GLU A 40 -15.15 11.17 6.35
N ILE A 41 -14.24 10.40 6.96
CA ILE A 41 -13.71 9.17 6.37
C ILE A 41 -14.86 8.20 6.09
N LEU A 42 -15.72 7.94 7.09
CA LEU A 42 -16.86 7.06 6.94
C LEU A 42 -17.83 7.55 5.86
N ARG A 43 -18.10 8.86 5.82
CA ARG A 43 -18.93 9.47 4.76
C ARG A 43 -18.35 9.19 3.37
N THR A 44 -17.04 9.35 3.19
CA THR A 44 -16.37 9.06 1.91
C THR A 44 -16.38 7.56 1.59
N GLU A 45 -16.21 6.69 2.59
CA GLU A 45 -16.27 5.24 2.42
C GLU A 45 -17.67 4.74 2.02
N MET A 46 -18.72 5.48 2.38
CA MET A 46 -20.11 5.23 1.98
C MET A 46 -20.45 5.77 0.58
N GLU A 47 -19.59 6.57 -0.05
CA GLU A 47 -19.85 7.11 -1.39
C GLU A 47 -20.02 6.00 -2.43
N PRO A 48 -20.99 6.15 -3.36
CA PRO A 48 -21.10 5.27 -4.51
C PRO A 48 -19.77 5.14 -5.26
N GLY A 49 -19.31 3.91 -5.42
CA GLY A 49 -18.08 3.60 -6.14
C GLY A 49 -16.79 3.70 -5.35
N TYR A 50 -16.79 4.12 -4.07
CA TYR A 50 -15.56 4.12 -3.24
C TYR A 50 -14.89 2.75 -3.23
N ARG A 51 -15.65 1.69 -2.97
CA ARG A 51 -15.15 0.30 -3.03
C ARG A 51 -14.61 -0.08 -4.41
N LYS A 52 -15.26 0.35 -5.50
CA LYS A 52 -14.80 0.10 -6.88
C LYS A 52 -13.45 0.78 -7.13
N ARG A 53 -13.25 1.99 -6.61
CA ARG A 53 -11.95 2.69 -6.65
C ARG A 53 -10.90 1.89 -5.86
N CYS A 54 -11.21 1.46 -4.63
CA CYS A 54 -10.31 0.63 -3.82
C CYS A 54 -9.86 -0.64 -4.54
N ILE A 55 -10.81 -1.37 -5.16
CA ILE A 55 -10.49 -2.56 -5.96
C ILE A 55 -9.53 -2.23 -7.10
N GLY A 56 -9.77 -1.11 -7.80
CA GLY A 56 -8.90 -0.65 -8.87
C GLY A 56 -7.51 -0.27 -8.39
N LEU A 57 -7.40 0.37 -7.23
CA LEU A 57 -6.13 0.72 -6.60
C LEU A 57 -5.37 -0.53 -6.18
N LEU A 58 -5.97 -1.41 -5.39
CA LEU A 58 -5.36 -2.65 -4.90
C LEU A 58 -4.91 -3.55 -6.06
N SER A 59 -5.73 -3.72 -7.09
CA SER A 59 -5.39 -4.49 -8.29
C SER A 59 -4.14 -3.94 -8.98
N LYS A 60 -4.04 -2.62 -9.15
CA LYS A 60 -2.89 -1.97 -9.77
C LYS A 60 -1.64 -2.08 -8.89
N THR A 61 -1.75 -1.81 -7.60
CA THR A 61 -0.62 -1.85 -6.65
C THR A 61 -0.06 -3.26 -6.53
N LEU A 62 -0.92 -4.28 -6.37
CA LEU A 62 -0.50 -5.66 -6.13
C LEU A 62 -0.21 -6.46 -7.41
N GLY A 63 -0.49 -5.90 -8.59
CA GLY A 63 -0.34 -6.60 -9.87
C GLY A 63 -1.29 -7.79 -10.06
N VAL A 64 -2.44 -7.79 -9.37
CA VAL A 64 -3.43 -8.88 -9.43
C VAL A 64 -4.66 -8.46 -10.23
N LYS A 65 -5.42 -9.44 -10.74
CA LYS A 65 -6.69 -9.18 -11.44
C LYS A 65 -7.73 -8.56 -10.48
N ARG A 66 -8.56 -7.64 -10.98
CA ARG A 66 -9.68 -7.06 -10.19
C ARG A 66 -10.61 -8.12 -9.62
N GLN A 67 -10.86 -9.21 -10.36
CA GLN A 67 -11.67 -10.33 -9.89
C GLN A 67 -11.09 -10.99 -8.64
N SER A 68 -9.76 -11.10 -8.55
CA SER A 68 -9.09 -11.63 -7.36
C SER A 68 -9.37 -10.76 -6.14
N VAL A 69 -9.28 -9.44 -6.29
CA VAL A 69 -9.58 -8.47 -5.22
C VAL A 69 -11.06 -8.51 -4.82
N LEU A 70 -11.96 -8.61 -5.79
CA LEU A 70 -13.40 -8.77 -5.55
C LEU A 70 -13.69 -10.01 -4.69
N ASN A 71 -12.98 -11.11 -4.94
CA ASN A 71 -13.14 -12.36 -4.21
C ASN A 71 -12.59 -12.31 -2.77
N TRP A 72 -11.86 -11.25 -2.38
CA TRP A 72 -11.32 -11.13 -1.02
C TRP A 72 -12.35 -10.70 0.02
N GLY A 73 -13.52 -10.22 -0.38
CA GLY A 73 -14.61 -9.89 0.55
C GLY A 73 -15.53 -8.81 0.00
N ALA A 74 -16.79 -8.80 0.48
CA ALA A 74 -17.80 -7.84 0.04
C ALA A 74 -17.61 -6.43 0.65
N GLY A 75 -16.98 -6.33 1.83
CA GLY A 75 -16.74 -5.06 2.52
C GLY A 75 -15.44 -4.35 2.09
N LEU A 76 -15.06 -3.34 2.87
CA LEU A 76 -13.82 -2.57 2.70
C LEU A 76 -12.61 -3.19 3.40
N GLU A 77 -12.84 -4.22 4.24
CA GLU A 77 -11.78 -4.93 4.97
C GLU A 77 -11.08 -5.98 4.10
N PHE A 78 -11.74 -6.49 3.05
CA PHE A 78 -11.22 -7.56 2.18
C PHE A 78 -10.64 -8.74 2.98
N GLN A 79 -11.43 -9.31 3.88
CA GLN A 79 -10.99 -10.23 4.94
C GLN A 79 -10.21 -11.47 4.47
N LYS A 80 -10.41 -11.90 3.21
CA LYS A 80 -9.72 -13.05 2.62
C LYS A 80 -8.44 -12.68 1.86
N MET A 81 -7.97 -11.44 1.95
CA MET A 81 -6.70 -11.05 1.34
C MET A 81 -5.54 -11.78 2.04
N PRO A 82 -4.63 -12.44 1.29
CA PRO A 82 -3.42 -13.03 1.86
C PRO A 82 -2.56 -12.03 2.64
N LEU A 83 -2.05 -12.45 3.81
CA LEU A 83 -1.21 -11.60 4.69
C LEU A 83 0.05 -11.07 4.01
N THR A 84 0.62 -11.82 3.07
CA THR A 84 1.80 -11.39 2.29
C THR A 84 1.55 -10.06 1.58
N TYR A 85 0.31 -9.79 1.16
CA TYR A 85 -0.01 -8.51 0.52
C TYR A 85 -0.05 -7.35 1.51
N GLN A 86 -0.35 -7.54 2.80
CA GLN A 86 -0.37 -6.44 3.77
C GLN A 86 1.01 -5.81 3.96
N ARG A 87 2.07 -6.64 4.00
CA ARG A 87 3.47 -6.16 4.01
C ARG A 87 3.81 -5.41 2.72
N PHE A 88 3.35 -5.92 1.59
CA PHE A 88 3.59 -5.29 0.29
C PHE A 88 2.90 -3.93 0.16
N LEU A 89 1.65 -3.81 0.66
CA LEU A 89 0.94 -2.53 0.74
C LEU A 89 1.69 -1.52 1.61
N GLY A 90 2.24 -1.97 2.73
CA GLY A 90 3.16 -1.21 3.58
C GLY A 90 4.33 -0.59 2.83
N MET A 91 5.13 -1.43 2.20
CA MET A 91 6.28 -1.00 1.40
C MET A 91 5.89 -0.02 0.28
N CYS A 92 4.73 -0.27 -0.36
CA CYS A 92 4.22 0.60 -1.41
C CYS A 92 3.84 2.00 -0.88
N TRP A 93 3.27 2.07 0.32
CA TRP A 93 2.96 3.33 0.98
C TRP A 93 4.22 4.12 1.35
N GLU A 94 5.20 3.49 2.00
CA GLU A 94 6.45 4.16 2.37
C GLU A 94 7.18 4.72 1.14
N ARG A 95 7.23 3.92 0.06
CA ARG A 95 7.77 4.37 -1.22
C ARG A 95 6.99 5.57 -1.76
N TYR A 96 5.67 5.57 -1.68
CA TYR A 96 4.84 6.68 -2.12
C TYR A 96 5.12 7.95 -1.31
N GLU A 97 5.20 7.86 0.02
CA GLU A 97 5.54 9.00 0.88
C GLU A 97 6.90 9.59 0.53
N LEU A 98 7.93 8.74 0.42
CA LEU A 98 9.28 9.19 0.06
C LEU A 98 9.30 9.88 -1.31
N LEU A 99 8.61 9.33 -2.31
CA LEU A 99 8.50 9.97 -3.62
C LEU A 99 7.73 11.29 -3.56
N SER A 100 6.71 11.39 -2.71
CA SER A 100 5.96 12.63 -2.50
C SER A 100 6.82 13.72 -1.87
N GLU A 101 7.70 13.35 -0.94
CA GLU A 101 8.63 14.26 -0.28
C GLU A 101 9.71 14.74 -1.24
N VAL A 102 10.32 13.83 -2.00
CA VAL A 102 11.28 14.21 -3.05
C VAL A 102 10.66 15.19 -4.05
N LYS A 103 9.39 14.99 -4.44
CA LYS A 103 8.67 15.93 -5.30
C LYS A 103 8.36 17.27 -4.63
N ARG A 104 8.11 17.29 -3.32
CA ARG A 104 7.97 18.55 -2.56
C ARG A 104 9.29 19.31 -2.57
N LEU A 105 10.38 18.67 -2.15
CA LEU A 105 11.71 19.29 -2.10
C LEU A 105 12.17 19.85 -3.44
N ARG A 106 11.99 19.09 -4.54
CA ARG A 106 12.32 19.57 -5.89
C ARG A 106 11.59 20.85 -6.30
N ARG A 107 10.37 21.08 -5.81
CA ARG A 107 9.60 22.31 -6.06
C ARG A 107 10.11 23.51 -5.27
N PHE A 108 10.83 23.29 -4.17
CA PHE A 108 11.43 24.36 -3.38
C PHE A 108 12.82 24.77 -3.90
N THR A 109 13.51 23.86 -4.58
CA THR A 109 14.86 24.10 -5.12
C THR A 109 14.87 24.57 -6.59
N ALA A 110 13.70 24.72 -7.21
CA ALA A 110 13.52 25.19 -8.59
C ALA A 110 12.94 26.60 -8.58
#